data_AF-A0A662FPU3-F1
#
_entry.id   AF-A0A662FPU3-F1
#
_cell.length_a   1.000
_cell.length_b   1.000
_cell.length_c   1.000
_cell.angle_alpha   90.00
_cell.angle_beta   90.00
_cell.angle_gamma   90.00
#
_symmetry.space_group_name_H-M   'P 1'
#
loop_
_entity.id
_entity.type
_entity.pdbx_description
1 polymer ?
#
loop_
_entity_poly.entity_id
_entity_poly.type
_entity_poly.pdbx_seq_one_letter_code
_entity_poly.pdbx_strand_id
1 'polypeptide(L)'
;MKLNSELEMYGWMKEGEDSRGIYVFKRVADRLGILDVLIRCLIISKYDDPYCLLSFSVSPMEPRHAEEIAKLFKDKIVWYYLEDQMKVFFWAKSPENIRFKDIQQLEEQVLSSIIDTLGYSRVADAVIVLLEDKLVESGWICIKDGDLLKCRRAFDLRGRIMLSQLSLRLSKKNYCTLALTIEIYPVDKTQAERIFGIISNRFQEQKTLISSYPKLVVKISNSVEIGKVFNYLDTLITKVSRLVGDLKA
;
A
#
# COMPACT_ATOMS: atom_id res chain seq x y z
N MET A 1 -10.22 -12.64 -32.64
CA MET A 1 -9.30 -11.48 -32.61
C MET A 1 -9.55 -10.54 -31.43
N LYS A 2 -10.81 -10.17 -31.09
CA LYS A 2 -11.10 -9.22 -29.99
C LYS A 2 -10.73 -9.70 -28.57
N LEU A 3 -10.92 -10.99 -28.26
CA LEU A 3 -10.69 -11.51 -26.90
C LEU A 3 -9.20 -11.47 -26.49
N ASN A 4 -8.28 -11.86 -27.38
CA ASN A 4 -6.85 -11.83 -27.06
C ASN A 4 -6.34 -10.40 -26.79
N SER A 5 -6.77 -9.42 -27.60
CA SER A 5 -6.41 -8.02 -27.39
C SER A 5 -6.97 -7.47 -26.07
N GLU A 6 -8.17 -7.91 -25.66
CA GLU A 6 -8.77 -7.52 -24.39
C GLU A 6 -8.03 -8.12 -23.19
N LEU A 7 -7.66 -9.40 -23.26
CA LEU A 7 -6.88 -10.08 -22.23
C LEU A 7 -5.51 -9.42 -22.03
N GLU A 8 -4.81 -9.13 -23.12
CA GLU A 8 -3.49 -8.46 -23.09
C GLU A 8 -3.57 -7.06 -22.47
N MET A 9 -4.62 -6.29 -22.76
CA MET A 9 -4.85 -4.98 -22.13
C MET A 9 -4.94 -5.05 -20.61
N TYR A 10 -5.49 -6.14 -20.07
CA TYR A 10 -5.57 -6.39 -18.62
C TYR A 10 -4.38 -7.18 -18.07
N GLY A 11 -3.34 -7.44 -18.87
CA GLY A 11 -2.14 -8.16 -18.45
C GLY A 11 -2.33 -9.68 -18.30
N TRP A 12 -3.39 -10.24 -18.88
CA TRP A 12 -3.61 -11.68 -18.95
C TRP A 12 -2.92 -12.26 -20.19
N MET A 13 -2.27 -13.41 -20.00
CA MET A 13 -1.54 -14.13 -21.04
C MET A 13 -2.25 -15.44 -21.36
N LYS A 14 -2.33 -15.80 -22.65
CA LYS A 14 -2.85 -17.10 -23.09
C LYS A 14 -1.82 -18.20 -22.81
N GLU A 15 -2.24 -19.24 -22.10
CA GLU A 15 -1.45 -20.45 -21.83
C GLU A 15 -1.70 -21.52 -22.90
N GLY A 16 -2.94 -21.64 -23.37
CA GLY A 16 -3.35 -22.66 -24.35
C GLY A 16 -4.83 -22.58 -24.72
N GLU A 17 -5.27 -23.51 -25.55
CA GLU A 17 -6.66 -23.66 -25.97
C GLU A 17 -6.95 -25.12 -26.32
N ASP A 18 -8.10 -25.63 -25.87
CA ASP A 18 -8.59 -26.97 -26.22
C ASP A 18 -10.10 -26.94 -26.48
N SER A 19 -10.72 -28.12 -26.62
CA SER A 19 -12.16 -28.25 -26.86
C SER A 19 -13.05 -27.70 -25.75
N ARG A 20 -12.51 -27.48 -24.54
CA ARG A 20 -13.23 -26.94 -23.38
C ARG A 20 -13.21 -25.42 -23.40
N GLY A 21 -12.10 -24.80 -23.81
CA GLY A 21 -11.99 -23.34 -23.88
C GLY A 21 -10.55 -22.83 -23.94
N ILE A 22 -10.39 -21.56 -23.58
CA ILE A 22 -9.10 -20.85 -23.61
C ILE A 22 -8.53 -20.77 -22.20
N TYR A 23 -7.28 -21.22 -22.04
CA TYR A 23 -6.55 -21.14 -20.78
C TYR A 23 -5.76 -19.85 -20.74
N VAL A 24 -5.92 -19.10 -19.67
CA VAL A 24 -5.23 -17.83 -19.46
C VAL A 24 -4.67 -17.76 -18.05
N PHE A 25 -3.60 -16.98 -17.88
CA PHE A 25 -3.02 -16.72 -16.58
C PHE A 25 -2.60 -15.26 -16.46
N LYS A 26 -2.53 -14.80 -15.22
CA LYS A 26 -1.96 -13.50 -14.87
C LYS A 26 -1.09 -13.64 -13.64
N ARG A 27 0.12 -13.10 -13.74
CA ARG A 27 1.02 -12.95 -12.61
C ARG A 27 0.88 -11.53 -12.08
N VAL A 28 0.37 -11.41 -10.86
CA VAL A 28 0.29 -10.16 -10.12
C VAL A 28 1.44 -10.18 -9.11
N ALA A 29 2.54 -9.53 -9.48
CA ALA A 29 3.51 -9.09 -8.49
C ALA A 29 3.01 -7.74 -7.97
N ASP A 30 2.90 -7.56 -6.66
CA ASP A 30 2.73 -6.22 -6.13
C ASP A 30 3.96 -5.36 -6.49
N ARG A 31 3.80 -4.04 -6.62
CA ARG A 31 4.91 -3.14 -7.02
C ARG A 31 6.10 -3.18 -6.06
N LEU A 32 5.92 -3.79 -4.90
CA LEU A 32 6.90 -3.92 -3.84
C LEU A 32 7.60 -5.30 -3.84
N GLY A 33 7.14 -6.25 -4.67
CA GLY A 33 7.73 -7.59 -4.79
C GLY A 33 7.57 -8.46 -3.53
N ILE A 34 6.62 -8.11 -2.66
CA ILE A 34 6.36 -8.78 -1.38
C ILE A 34 5.47 -10.00 -1.60
N LEU A 35 4.53 -9.92 -2.55
CA LEU A 35 3.58 -10.99 -2.85
C LEU A 35 3.60 -11.32 -4.35
N ASP A 36 3.88 -12.58 -4.65
CA ASP A 36 3.76 -13.18 -5.96
C ASP A 36 2.46 -13.98 -6.03
N VAL A 37 1.49 -13.45 -6.77
CA VAL A 37 0.22 -14.11 -7.03
C VAL A 37 0.17 -14.55 -8.49
N LEU A 38 -0.08 -15.83 -8.73
CA LEU A 38 -0.33 -16.36 -10.07
C LEU A 38 -1.77 -16.87 -10.13
N ILE A 39 -2.60 -16.28 -10.98
CA ILE A 39 -4.00 -16.66 -11.17
C ILE A 39 -4.15 -17.35 -12.52
N ARG A 40 -4.87 -18.48 -12.57
CA ARG A 40 -5.20 -19.21 -13.79
C ARG A 40 -6.71 -19.33 -13.96
N CYS A 41 -7.17 -19.08 -15.18
CA CYS A 41 -8.57 -19.06 -15.56
C CYS A 41 -8.78 -19.87 -16.84
N LEU A 42 -9.94 -20.53 -16.94
CA LEU A 42 -10.46 -21.15 -18.16
C LEU A 42 -11.65 -20.33 -18.65
N ILE A 43 -11.60 -19.88 -19.89
CA ILE A 43 -12.67 -19.12 -20.53
C ILE A 43 -13.51 -20.06 -21.38
N ILE A 44 -14.78 -20.23 -21.02
CA ILE A 44 -15.76 -21.11 -21.68
C ILE A 44 -16.90 -20.24 -22.19
N SER A 45 -16.85 -19.88 -23.47
CA SER A 45 -17.82 -18.97 -24.11
C SER A 45 -19.27 -19.47 -24.13
N LYS A 46 -19.50 -20.75 -23.84
CA LYS A 46 -20.84 -21.36 -23.78
C LYS A 46 -21.60 -21.06 -22.50
N TYR A 47 -20.94 -20.53 -21.47
CA TYR A 47 -21.57 -20.18 -20.20
C TYR A 47 -21.90 -18.68 -20.12
N ASP A 48 -22.99 -18.36 -19.43
CA ASP A 48 -23.39 -16.98 -19.12
C ASP A 48 -22.32 -16.25 -18.28
N ASP A 49 -21.64 -16.98 -17.40
CA ASP A 49 -20.46 -16.56 -16.64
C ASP A 49 -19.22 -17.31 -17.20
N PRO A 50 -18.57 -16.79 -18.26
CA PRO A 50 -17.62 -17.57 -19.05
C PRO A 50 -16.26 -17.74 -18.38
N TYR A 51 -15.94 -16.98 -17.32
CA TYR A 51 -14.62 -16.99 -16.69
C TYR A 51 -14.59 -17.92 -15.48
N CYS A 52 -13.94 -19.06 -15.63
CA CYS A 52 -13.87 -20.11 -14.60
C CYS A 52 -12.50 -20.07 -13.90
N LEU A 53 -12.47 -19.88 -12.58
CA LEU A 53 -11.22 -19.97 -11.81
C LEU A 53 -10.73 -21.42 -11.80
N LEU A 54 -9.51 -21.66 -12.29
CA LEU A 54 -8.88 -22.98 -12.24
C LEU A 54 -8.04 -23.13 -10.98
N SER A 55 -7.11 -22.20 -10.80
CA SER A 55 -6.18 -22.20 -9.68
C SER A 55 -5.62 -20.82 -9.45
N PHE A 56 -5.09 -20.60 -8.26
CA PHE A 56 -4.17 -19.51 -8.01
C PHE A 56 -3.10 -19.96 -7.02
N SER A 57 -1.96 -19.27 -6.99
CA SER A 57 -0.92 -19.52 -6.00
C SER A 57 -0.43 -18.22 -5.41
N VAL A 58 -0.06 -18.24 -4.14
CA VAL A 58 0.43 -17.09 -3.40
C VAL A 58 1.75 -17.45 -2.72
N SER A 59 2.75 -16.60 -2.88
CA SER A 59 4.03 -16.70 -2.18
C SER A 59 4.51 -15.31 -1.77
N PRO A 60 5.06 -15.13 -0.55
CA PRO A 60 5.08 -16.09 0.54
C PRO A 60 3.72 -16.16 1.26
N MET A 61 3.27 -17.35 1.66
CA MET A 61 2.04 -17.56 2.44
C MET A 61 2.19 -18.75 3.40
N GLU A 62 1.72 -18.58 4.64
CA GLU A 62 1.65 -19.66 5.64
C GLU A 62 0.34 -20.45 5.53
N PRO A 63 0.35 -21.76 5.87
CA PRO A 63 -0.84 -22.61 5.83
C PRO A 63 -2.06 -22.01 6.50
N ARG A 64 -1.95 -21.47 7.72
CA ARG A 64 -3.10 -20.91 8.47
C ARG A 64 -3.96 -19.90 7.68
N HIS A 65 -3.35 -19.14 6.77
CA HIS A 65 -4.04 -18.16 5.93
C HIS A 65 -4.76 -18.84 4.74
N ALA A 66 -4.29 -20.00 4.30
CA ALA A 66 -4.92 -20.77 3.23
C ALA A 66 -6.33 -21.24 3.61
N GLU A 67 -6.52 -21.69 4.85
CA GLU A 67 -7.81 -22.12 5.37
C GLU A 67 -8.84 -21.00 5.39
N GLU A 68 -8.41 -19.78 5.74
CA GLU A 68 -9.27 -18.60 5.74
C GLU A 68 -9.68 -18.21 4.30
N ILE A 69 -8.74 -18.22 3.36
CA ILE A 69 -9.04 -18.00 1.94
C ILE A 69 -10.00 -19.08 1.41
N ALA A 70 -9.78 -20.36 1.74
CA ALA A 70 -10.64 -21.45 1.30
C ALA A 70 -12.10 -21.27 1.74
N LYS A 71 -12.31 -20.75 2.96
CA LYS A 71 -13.64 -20.41 3.48
C LYS A 71 -14.31 -19.27 2.72
N LEU A 72 -13.55 -18.26 2.27
CA LEU A 72 -14.10 -17.17 1.43
C LEU A 72 -14.65 -17.68 0.10
N PHE A 73 -14.09 -18.79 -0.41
CA PHE A 73 -14.61 -19.50 -1.58
C PHE A 73 -15.62 -20.60 -1.24
N LYS A 74 -16.23 -20.58 -0.04
CA LYS A 74 -17.25 -21.53 0.42
C LYS A 74 -16.81 -22.99 0.27
N ASP A 75 -15.54 -23.27 0.58
CA ASP A 75 -14.92 -24.60 0.47
C ASP A 75 -14.97 -25.21 -0.94
N LYS A 76 -15.14 -24.38 -1.98
CA LYS A 76 -15.10 -24.81 -3.39
C LYS A 76 -13.67 -24.95 -3.93
N ILE A 77 -12.69 -24.51 -3.16
CA ILE A 77 -11.26 -24.68 -3.46
C ILE A 77 -10.61 -25.65 -2.46
N VAL A 78 -9.59 -26.34 -2.94
CA VAL A 78 -8.63 -27.10 -2.11
C VAL A 78 -7.27 -26.42 -2.20
N TRP A 79 -6.42 -26.62 -1.20
CA TRP A 79 -5.11 -26.00 -1.19
C TRP A 79 -4.00 -26.99 -0.80
N TYR A 80 -2.78 -26.66 -1.19
CA TYR A 80 -1.55 -27.40 -0.87
C TYR A 80 -0.45 -26.39 -0.54
N TYR A 81 0.35 -26.68 0.49
CA TYR A 81 1.48 -25.85 0.89
C TYR A 81 2.81 -26.51 0.52
N LEU A 82 3.68 -25.73 -0.10
CA LEU A 82 5.05 -26.11 -0.42
C LEU A 82 6.01 -25.32 0.49
N GLU A 83 6.51 -26.01 1.52
CA GLU A 83 7.31 -25.42 2.60
C GLU A 83 8.59 -24.75 2.10
N ASP A 84 9.34 -25.43 1.22
CA ASP A 84 10.61 -24.95 0.65
C ASP A 84 10.49 -23.60 -0.09
N GLN A 85 9.29 -23.27 -0.60
CA GLN A 85 9.03 -22.05 -1.36
C GLN A 85 8.12 -21.08 -0.60
N MET A 86 7.72 -21.42 0.63
CA MET A 86 6.66 -20.75 1.38
C MET A 86 5.44 -20.43 0.49
N LYS A 87 5.02 -21.39 -0.33
CA LYS A 87 4.05 -21.13 -1.40
C LYS A 87 2.80 -21.97 -1.18
N VAL A 88 1.64 -21.32 -1.21
CA VAL A 88 0.36 -22.01 -1.19
C VAL A 88 -0.24 -22.01 -2.58
N PHE A 89 -0.72 -23.17 -3.00
CA PHE A 89 -1.49 -23.34 -4.22
C PHE A 89 -2.93 -23.64 -3.88
N PHE A 90 -3.85 -23.06 -4.63
CA PHE A 90 -5.29 -23.23 -4.51
C PHE A 90 -5.83 -23.73 -5.85
N TRP A 91 -6.68 -24.77 -5.83
CA TRP A 91 -7.36 -25.30 -7.00
C TRP A 91 -8.86 -25.35 -6.78
N ALA A 92 -9.62 -24.92 -7.77
CA ALA A 92 -11.05 -25.16 -7.78
C ALA A 92 -11.33 -26.67 -7.87
N LYS A 93 -12.23 -27.18 -7.03
CA LYS A 93 -12.66 -28.58 -7.08
C LYS A 93 -13.27 -28.97 -8.43
N SER A 94 -13.85 -28.00 -9.12
CA SER A 94 -14.30 -28.09 -10.51
C SER A 94 -14.32 -26.68 -11.13
N PRO A 95 -13.98 -26.50 -12.42
CA PRO A 95 -14.07 -25.22 -13.12
C PRO A 95 -15.48 -24.60 -13.05
N GLU A 96 -16.52 -25.43 -12.96
CA GLU A 96 -17.91 -24.99 -12.95
C GLU A 96 -18.33 -24.36 -11.60
N ASN A 97 -17.57 -24.60 -10.54
CA ASN A 97 -17.95 -24.19 -9.18
C ASN A 97 -17.71 -22.71 -8.91
N ILE A 98 -16.74 -22.09 -9.58
CA ILE A 98 -16.30 -20.71 -9.32
C ILE A 98 -16.20 -19.98 -10.66
N ARG A 99 -17.27 -19.28 -11.00
CA ARG A 99 -17.47 -18.60 -12.29
C ARG A 99 -17.74 -17.12 -12.08
N PHE A 100 -17.33 -16.32 -13.06
CA PHE A 100 -17.44 -14.87 -13.05
C PHE A 100 -17.92 -14.36 -14.41
N LYS A 101 -18.61 -13.21 -14.38
CA LYS A 101 -19.15 -12.57 -15.59
C LYS A 101 -18.06 -12.03 -16.48
N ASP A 102 -17.02 -11.48 -15.86
CA ASP A 102 -15.86 -10.91 -16.52
C ASP A 102 -14.57 -11.24 -15.76
N ILE A 103 -13.45 -11.01 -16.44
CA ILE A 103 -12.13 -11.35 -15.92
C ILE A 103 -11.67 -10.42 -14.78
N GLN A 104 -12.22 -9.20 -14.72
CA GLN A 104 -11.90 -8.22 -13.67
C GLN A 104 -12.53 -8.66 -12.35
N GLN A 105 -13.79 -9.09 -12.38
CA GLN A 105 -14.50 -9.62 -11.22
C GLN A 105 -13.77 -10.85 -10.63
N LEU A 106 -13.24 -11.73 -11.48
CA LEU A 106 -12.42 -12.86 -11.06
C LEU A 106 -11.16 -12.39 -10.34
N GLU A 107 -10.42 -11.48 -10.97
CA GLU A 107 -9.18 -10.92 -10.41
C GLU A 107 -9.43 -10.22 -9.06
N GLU A 108 -10.43 -9.35 -9.00
CA GLU A 108 -10.83 -8.64 -7.79
C GLU A 108 -11.22 -9.59 -6.66
N GLN A 109 -12.00 -10.63 -6.94
CA GLN A 109 -12.40 -11.61 -5.93
C GLN A 109 -11.20 -12.37 -5.36
N VAL A 110 -10.26 -12.79 -6.20
CA VAL A 110 -9.04 -13.49 -5.76
C VAL A 110 -8.15 -12.57 -4.94
N LEU A 111 -7.85 -11.37 -5.45
CA LEU A 111 -6.94 -10.44 -4.79
C LEU A 111 -7.53 -9.92 -3.47
N SER A 112 -8.82 -9.58 -3.43
CA SER A 112 -9.49 -9.16 -2.19
C SER A 112 -9.45 -10.27 -1.13
N SER A 113 -9.73 -11.51 -1.51
CA SER A 113 -9.67 -12.65 -0.59
C SER A 113 -8.29 -12.83 0.03
N ILE A 114 -7.23 -12.66 -0.77
CA ILE A 114 -5.84 -12.73 -0.30
C ILE A 114 -5.52 -11.57 0.66
N ILE A 115 -5.90 -10.34 0.28
CA ILE A 115 -5.65 -9.12 1.07
C ILE A 115 -6.39 -9.17 2.41
N ASP A 116 -7.66 -9.58 2.39
CA ASP A 116 -8.50 -9.68 3.58
C ASP A 116 -7.95 -10.71 4.57
N THR A 117 -7.37 -11.80 4.05
CA THR A 117 -6.92 -12.95 4.85
C THR A 117 -5.50 -12.82 5.37
N LEU A 118 -4.54 -12.41 4.53
CA LEU A 118 -3.16 -12.17 4.99
C LEU A 118 -3.11 -11.03 6.02
N GLY A 119 -4.20 -10.28 6.11
CA GLY A 119 -4.31 -9.11 6.93
C GLY A 119 -3.44 -8.02 6.34
N TYR A 120 -4.00 -6.82 6.30
CA TYR A 120 -3.27 -5.59 6.03
C TYR A 120 -1.94 -5.50 6.80
N SER A 121 -1.80 -6.20 7.95
CA SER A 121 -0.62 -6.24 8.82
C SER A 121 0.69 -6.68 8.16
N ARG A 122 0.75 -7.70 7.29
CA ARG A 122 2.03 -8.13 6.69
C ARG A 122 2.52 -7.19 5.60
N VAL A 123 1.60 -6.74 4.74
CA VAL A 123 1.85 -5.69 3.76
C VAL A 123 2.19 -4.38 4.47
N ALA A 124 1.48 -4.07 5.57
CA ALA A 124 1.74 -2.90 6.39
C ALA A 124 3.11 -2.95 7.06
N ASP A 125 3.51 -4.11 7.59
CA ASP A 125 4.81 -4.30 8.22
C ASP A 125 5.93 -4.12 7.22
N ALA A 126 5.84 -4.73 6.04
CA ALA A 126 6.82 -4.58 4.98
C ALA A 126 6.88 -3.14 4.44
N VAL A 127 5.73 -2.49 4.25
CA VAL A 127 5.65 -1.07 3.85
C VAL A 127 6.25 -0.16 4.93
N ILE A 128 5.97 -0.42 6.21
CA ILE A 128 6.54 0.35 7.33
C ILE A 128 8.05 0.20 7.37
N VAL A 129 8.59 -1.01 7.22
CA VAL A 129 10.05 -1.26 7.21
C VAL A 129 10.71 -0.48 6.07
N LEU A 130 10.16 -0.57 4.85
CA LEU A 130 10.70 0.18 3.71
C LEU A 130 10.63 1.71 3.89
N LEU A 131 9.55 2.21 4.52
CA LEU A 131 9.42 3.63 4.83
C LEU A 131 10.38 4.06 5.93
N GLU A 132 10.60 3.21 6.93
CA GLU A 132 11.57 3.41 8.01
C GLU A 132 12.99 3.51 7.44
N ASP A 133 13.43 2.52 6.66
CA ASP A 133 14.75 2.50 6.02
C ASP A 133 15.01 3.79 5.24
N LYS A 134 14.07 4.18 4.39
CA LYS A 134 14.15 5.43 3.60
C LYS A 134 14.25 6.69 4.46
N LEU A 135 13.51 6.73 5.57
CA LEU A 135 13.54 7.87 6.48
C LEU A 135 14.85 7.93 7.27
N VAL A 136 15.35 6.78 7.71
CA VAL A 136 16.64 6.64 8.38
C VAL A 136 17.78 7.07 7.45
N GLU A 137 17.79 6.61 6.19
CA GLU A 137 18.72 7.07 5.16
C GLU A 137 18.66 8.60 4.95
N SER A 138 17.46 9.17 5.09
CA SER A 138 17.23 10.61 5.02
C SER A 138 17.59 11.35 6.31
N GLY A 139 18.13 10.69 7.34
CA GLY A 139 18.56 11.28 8.61
C GLY A 139 17.45 11.51 9.62
N TRP A 140 16.34 10.77 9.53
CA TRP A 140 15.29 10.76 10.55
C TRP A 140 15.55 9.64 11.57
N ILE A 141 15.17 9.88 12.83
CA ILE A 141 15.13 8.84 13.85
C ILE A 141 13.72 8.28 13.87
N CYS A 142 13.56 6.97 13.65
CA CYS A 142 12.27 6.31 13.57
C CYS A 142 12.07 5.30 14.71
N ILE A 143 10.82 5.15 15.14
CA ILE A 143 10.36 4.17 16.13
C ILE A 143 9.07 3.56 15.58
N LYS A 144 9.06 2.23 15.46
CA LYS A 144 7.88 1.44 15.13
C LYS A 144 7.14 1.01 16.41
N ASP A 145 5.83 1.17 16.39
CA ASP A 145 4.91 0.81 17.49
C ASP A 145 3.64 0.19 16.86
N GLY A 146 3.70 -1.13 16.57
CA GLY A 146 2.65 -1.82 15.84
C GLY A 146 2.48 -1.32 14.39
N ASP A 147 1.28 -0.80 14.08
CA ASP A 147 0.89 -0.24 12.77
C ASP A 147 1.25 1.25 12.59
N LEU A 148 1.98 1.81 13.56
CA LEU A 148 2.34 3.20 13.63
C LEU A 148 3.86 3.37 13.55
N LEU A 149 4.31 4.13 12.56
CA LEU A 149 5.68 4.59 12.44
C LEU A 149 5.76 6.05 12.90
N LYS A 150 6.55 6.31 13.94
CA LYS A 150 6.84 7.66 14.45
C LYS A 150 8.27 8.01 14.09
N CYS A 151 8.49 9.10 13.36
CA CYS A 151 9.83 9.57 13.04
C CYS A 151 10.03 11.02 13.47
N ARG A 152 11.24 11.37 13.87
CA ARG A 152 11.61 12.75 14.25
C ARG A 152 12.92 13.15 13.61
N ARG A 153 13.00 14.42 13.21
CA ARG A 153 14.23 15.04 12.77
C ARG A 153 14.33 16.47 13.30
N ALA A 154 15.53 16.83 13.76
CA ALA A 154 15.85 18.17 14.22
C ALA A 154 16.67 18.91 13.17
N PHE A 155 16.44 20.22 13.06
CA PHE A 155 17.16 21.11 12.16
C PHE A 155 17.59 22.35 12.92
N ASP A 156 18.87 22.72 12.81
CA ASP A 156 19.38 24.01 13.26
C ASP A 156 19.01 25.10 12.25
N LEU A 157 18.38 26.16 12.74
CA LEU A 157 17.93 27.36 12.02
C LEU A 157 18.66 28.62 12.52
N ARG A 158 19.98 28.54 12.75
CA ARG A 158 20.86 29.68 13.12
C ARG A 158 20.36 30.41 14.37
N GLY A 159 20.40 29.72 15.51
CA GLY A 159 19.92 30.25 16.80
C GLY A 159 18.47 29.90 17.13
N ARG A 160 17.82 29.11 16.28
CA ARG A 160 16.54 28.43 16.53
C ARG A 160 16.67 26.97 16.15
N ILE A 161 15.78 26.14 16.67
CA ILE A 161 15.67 24.73 16.33
C ILE A 161 14.28 24.49 15.77
N MET A 162 14.22 23.75 14.68
CA MET A 162 12.98 23.16 14.18
C MET A 162 12.99 21.65 14.41
N LEU A 163 11.93 21.13 15.00
CA LEU A 163 11.64 19.71 15.00
C LEU A 163 10.54 19.41 14.00
N SER A 164 10.78 18.40 13.17
CA SER A 164 9.74 17.77 12.37
C SER A 164 9.46 16.40 12.95
N GLN A 165 8.20 16.14 13.26
CA GLN A 165 7.70 14.85 13.73
C GLN A 165 6.72 14.29 12.72
N LEU A 166 7.06 13.17 12.11
CA LEU A 166 6.19 12.43 11.22
C LEU A 166 5.53 11.29 11.99
N SER A 167 4.24 11.10 11.81
CA SER A 167 3.49 9.95 12.29
C SER A 167 2.72 9.35 11.13
N LEU A 168 2.91 8.06 10.90
CA LEU A 168 2.36 7.33 9.77
C LEU A 168 1.62 6.10 10.30
N ARG A 169 0.30 6.06 10.12
CA ARG A 169 -0.55 4.96 10.54
C ARG A 169 -1.23 4.32 9.35
N LEU A 170 -1.03 3.02 9.21
CA LEU A 170 -1.64 2.23 8.15
C LEU A 170 -3.07 1.83 8.56
N SER A 171 -4.07 2.18 7.75
CA SER A 171 -5.48 1.88 8.01
C SER A 171 -5.95 0.70 7.15
N LYS A 172 -6.87 -0.12 7.65
CA LYS A 172 -7.37 -1.34 6.96
C LYS A 172 -8.00 -1.14 5.57
N LYS A 173 -8.14 0.09 5.05
CA LYS A 173 -8.84 0.42 3.79
C LYS A 173 -7.94 0.74 2.60
N ASN A 174 -6.69 0.25 2.53
CA ASN A 174 -5.68 0.68 1.53
C ASN A 174 -5.23 2.15 1.65
N TYR A 175 -5.53 2.81 2.77
CA TYR A 175 -5.08 4.17 3.06
C TYR A 175 -4.12 4.21 4.23
N CYS A 176 -3.25 5.20 4.20
CA CYS A 176 -2.29 5.59 5.21
C CYS A 176 -2.65 6.99 5.70
N THR A 177 -2.88 7.14 7.01
CA THR A 177 -2.97 8.46 7.63
C THR A 177 -1.58 8.94 7.98
N LEU A 178 -1.23 10.13 7.48
CA LEU A 178 0.10 10.70 7.64
C LEU A 178 -0.04 12.09 8.28
N ALA A 179 0.65 12.30 9.39
CA ALA A 179 0.65 13.54 10.13
C ALA A 179 2.09 14.05 10.33
N LEU A 180 2.37 15.25 9.84
CA LEU A 180 3.61 15.98 10.08
C LEU A 180 3.34 17.09 11.10
N THR A 181 4.04 17.07 12.22
CA THR A 181 4.06 18.18 13.19
C THR A 181 5.39 18.92 13.06
N ILE A 182 5.32 20.22 12.87
CA ILE A 182 6.47 21.12 12.83
C ILE A 182 6.45 21.97 14.10
N GLU A 183 7.50 21.84 14.90
CA GLU A 183 7.72 22.66 16.10
C GLU A 183 8.95 23.54 15.90
N ILE A 184 8.86 24.84 16.20
CA ILE A 184 9.99 25.77 16.08
C ILE A 184 10.16 26.55 17.38
N TYR A 185 11.39 26.60 17.89
CA TYR A 185 11.74 27.25 19.15
C TYR A 185 13.16 27.84 19.15
N PRO A 186 13.41 28.93 19.89
CA PRO A 186 12.39 29.85 20.42
C PRO A 186 11.76 30.69 19.30
N VAL A 187 10.54 31.16 19.50
CA VAL A 187 9.89 32.17 18.64
C VAL A 187 9.09 33.17 19.47
N ASP A 188 9.10 34.44 19.06
CA ASP A 188 8.11 35.43 19.50
C ASP A 188 6.83 35.36 18.64
N LYS A 189 5.79 36.09 19.03
CA LYS A 189 4.49 36.08 18.32
C LYS A 189 4.60 36.54 16.87
N THR A 190 5.33 37.62 16.61
CA THR A 190 5.49 38.18 15.25
C THR A 190 6.25 37.23 14.34
N GLN A 191 7.30 36.59 14.87
CA GLN A 191 8.03 35.54 14.16
C GLN A 191 7.14 34.32 13.88
N ALA A 192 6.35 33.88 14.86
CA ALA A 192 5.46 32.74 14.70
C ALA A 192 4.42 32.97 13.59
N GLU A 193 3.83 34.16 13.51
CA GLU A 193 2.90 34.53 12.43
C GLU A 193 3.58 34.51 11.05
N ARG A 194 4.77 35.10 10.92
CA ARG A 194 5.54 35.10 9.67
C ARG A 194 5.87 33.69 9.21
N ILE A 195 6.38 32.86 10.13
CA ILE A 195 6.75 31.47 9.85
C ILE A 195 5.52 30.64 9.51
N PHE A 196 4.41 30.84 10.22
CA PHE A 196 3.14 30.17 9.90
C PHE A 196 2.65 30.50 8.49
N GLY A 197 2.84 31.74 8.02
CA GLY A 197 2.57 32.12 6.64
C GLY A 197 3.41 31.33 5.63
N ILE A 198 4.72 31.18 5.88
CA ILE A 198 5.62 30.38 5.03
C ILE A 198 5.18 28.91 4.98
N ILE A 199 4.89 28.32 6.14
CA ILE A 199 4.38 26.94 6.23
C ILE A 199 3.06 26.82 5.46
N SER A 200 2.17 27.79 5.62
CA SER A 200 0.85 27.78 4.98
C SER A 200 0.91 27.84 3.46
N ASN A 201 1.86 28.59 2.90
CA ASN A 201 2.04 28.64 1.44
C ASN A 201 2.65 27.36 0.87
N ARG A 202 3.46 26.66 1.67
CA ARG A 202 4.26 25.50 1.24
C ARG A 202 3.52 24.17 1.29
N PHE A 203 2.66 24.01 2.30
CA PHE A 203 1.82 22.83 2.45
C PHE A 203 0.40 23.22 2.05
N GLN A 204 -0.22 22.50 1.12
CA GLN A 204 -1.62 22.75 0.73
C GLN A 204 -2.60 21.85 1.49
N GLU A 205 -2.05 20.88 2.22
CA GLU A 205 -2.78 19.91 3.02
C GLU A 205 -3.48 20.56 4.24
N GLN A 206 -4.38 19.81 4.86
CA GLN A 206 -5.10 20.27 6.06
C GLN A 206 -4.09 20.61 7.16
N LYS A 207 -4.13 21.86 7.60
CA LYS A 207 -3.23 22.44 8.60
C LYS A 207 -4.01 22.85 9.84
N THR A 208 -3.39 22.66 10.99
CA THR A 208 -3.90 23.10 12.28
C THR A 208 -2.78 23.78 13.04
N LEU A 209 -2.98 25.06 13.39
CA LEU A 209 -2.10 25.77 14.31
C LEU A 209 -2.44 25.32 15.73
N ILE A 210 -1.50 24.67 16.41
CA ILE A 210 -1.68 24.15 17.77
C ILE A 210 -1.20 25.18 18.81
N SER A 211 -0.09 25.85 18.52
CA SER A 211 0.49 26.88 19.39
C SER A 211 1.28 27.87 18.56
N SER A 212 1.23 29.16 18.92
CA SER A 212 2.04 30.22 18.31
C SER A 212 3.07 30.83 19.27
N TYR A 213 3.00 30.53 20.57
CA TYR A 213 3.92 31.03 21.58
C TYR A 213 3.84 30.14 22.85
N PRO A 214 4.96 29.86 23.56
CA PRO A 214 6.35 30.30 23.33
C PRO A 214 7.09 29.55 22.22
N LYS A 215 6.40 28.63 21.55
CA LYS A 215 6.87 27.90 20.37
C LYS A 215 5.78 27.88 19.31
N LEU A 216 6.17 27.84 18.05
CA LEU A 216 5.24 27.59 16.96
C LEU A 216 5.07 26.07 16.81
N VAL A 217 3.84 25.59 16.83
CA VAL A 217 3.48 24.18 16.58
C VAL A 217 2.39 24.13 15.53
N VAL A 218 2.71 23.52 14.39
CA VAL A 218 1.78 23.34 13.27
C VAL A 218 1.67 21.86 12.96
N LYS A 219 0.45 21.35 12.90
CA LYS A 219 0.16 19.99 12.46
C LYS A 219 -0.41 20.01 11.05
N ILE A 220 0.14 19.19 10.18
CA ILE A 220 -0.28 18.96 8.80
C ILE A 220 -0.73 17.51 8.72
N SER A 221 -1.96 17.24 8.28
CA SER A 221 -2.51 15.88 8.19
C SER A 221 -3.04 15.58 6.80
N ASN A 222 -2.84 14.34 6.34
CA ASN A 222 -3.35 13.87 5.07
C ASN A 222 -3.68 12.36 5.12
N SER A 223 -4.55 11.91 4.22
CA SER A 223 -4.81 10.50 3.96
C SER A 223 -4.34 10.16 2.56
N VAL A 224 -3.51 9.12 2.43
CA VAL A 224 -2.83 8.78 1.17
C VAL A 224 -3.03 7.29 0.91
N GLU A 225 -3.38 6.91 -0.31
CA GLU A 225 -3.39 5.49 -0.71
C GLU A 225 -2.00 4.87 -0.55
N ILE A 226 -1.91 3.62 -0.07
CA ILE A 226 -0.62 2.94 0.13
C ILE A 226 0.27 3.00 -1.12
N GLY A 227 -0.30 2.75 -2.31
CA GLY A 227 0.47 2.76 -3.57
C GLY A 227 1.10 4.12 -3.94
N LYS A 228 0.72 5.19 -3.25
CA LYS A 228 1.24 6.56 -3.44
C LYS A 228 2.07 7.06 -2.25
N VAL A 229 2.21 6.26 -1.18
CA VAL A 229 2.81 6.73 0.08
C VAL A 229 4.27 7.14 -0.07
N PHE A 230 5.07 6.40 -0.84
CA PHE A 230 6.48 6.71 -1.08
C PHE A 230 6.66 8.04 -1.84
N ASN A 231 5.91 8.25 -2.92
CA ASN A 231 5.94 9.49 -3.69
C ASN A 231 5.50 10.69 -2.86
N TYR A 232 4.48 10.49 -2.03
CA TYR A 232 4.02 11.52 -1.11
C TYR A 232 5.09 11.85 -0.06
N LEU A 233 5.75 10.83 0.49
CA LEU A 233 6.83 11.00 1.46
C LEU A 233 8.02 11.76 0.86
N ASP A 234 8.42 11.46 -0.38
CA ASP A 234 9.47 12.19 -1.10
C ASP A 234 9.12 13.67 -1.27
N THR A 235 7.87 13.93 -1.63
CA THR A 235 7.34 15.29 -1.76
C THR A 235 7.38 16.00 -0.42
N LEU A 236 6.98 15.32 0.66
CA LEU A 236 6.97 15.87 2.02
C LEU A 236 8.39 16.20 2.52
N ILE A 237 9.33 15.26 2.37
CA ILE A 237 10.74 15.44 2.75
C ILE A 237 11.33 16.62 1.97
N THR A 238 11.04 16.72 0.67
CA THR A 238 11.48 17.84 -0.16
C THR A 238 10.89 19.17 0.34
N LYS A 239 9.59 19.21 0.63
CA LYS A 239 8.92 20.40 1.19
C LYS A 239 9.57 20.84 2.50
N VAL A 240 9.81 19.92 3.43
CA VAL A 240 10.49 20.20 4.71
C VAL A 240 11.91 20.72 4.47
N SER A 241 12.69 20.09 3.60
CA SER A 241 14.06 20.51 3.31
C SER A 241 14.13 21.93 2.76
N ARG A 242 13.26 22.33 1.82
CA ARG A 242 13.24 23.75 1.40
C ARG A 242 12.60 24.69 2.41
N LEU A 243 11.74 24.23 3.33
CA LEU A 243 11.28 25.06 4.45
C LEU A 243 12.47 25.44 5.34
N VAL A 244 13.35 24.48 5.64
CA VAL A 244 14.60 24.75 6.38
C VAL A 244 15.44 25.79 5.65
N GLY A 245 15.54 25.70 4.32
CA GLY A 245 16.22 26.70 3.48
C GLY A 245 15.65 28.10 3.66
N ASP A 246 14.35 28.26 3.47
CA ASP A 246 13.65 29.54 3.61
C ASP A 246 13.79 30.15 5.01
N LEU A 247 13.82 29.31 6.05
CA LEU A 247 13.92 29.78 7.44
C LEU A 247 15.36 30.11 7.88
N LYS A 248 16.36 29.71 7.09
CA LYS A 248 17.78 30.04 7.27
C LYS A 248 18.20 31.31 6.53
N ALA A 249 17.48 31.66 5.46
CA ALA A 249 17.63 32.90 4.71
C ALA A 249 17.14 34.11 5.54
#